data_AF-A0A850BKT1-F1
#
_entry.id   AF-A0A850BKT1-F1
#
_cell.length_a   1.000
_cell.length_b   1.000
_cell.length_c   1.000
_cell.angle_alpha   90.00
_cell.angle_beta   90.00
_cell.angle_gamma   90.00
#
_symmetry.space_group_name_H-M   'P 1'
#
loop_
_entity.id
_entity.type
_entity.pdbx_description
1 polymer ?
#
loop_
_entity_poly.entity_id
_entity_poly.type
_entity_poly.pdbx_seq_one_letter_code
_entity_poly.pdbx_strand_id
1 'polypeptide(L)'
;MNYVIKSGDTLGVIAARHNTTVSAIMAANPQIRNPNVISVGQRITIPESAPPPQGSPGGTGSGGGTSGGSSGGAAPQGGGPQTGPWTLPESGEARRLVASDFVEAARQLDCETAAVRAVAEVESGGRTGFDANRRPKILFEIHLFRNNTNRRYDRSHPHLSAPYSSPLRRQSYRKDQWVVIREAFALDPEAAVKSASWGMFQVLGSNALSCGWSTVRQFSADMYVSEAQHMRAFLGFCRANNLVRHLRNKNWAAFARGYNGPDYASNAYDTKMADAYRRYRNQ
;
A
#
# COMPACT_ATOMS: atom_id res chain seq x y z
N MET A 1 18.11 -22.24 -2.19
CA MET A 1 18.73 -21.37 -1.15
C MET A 1 17.69 -20.48 -0.46
N ASN A 2 17.83 -20.22 0.85
CA ASN A 2 17.01 -19.21 1.56
C ASN A 2 17.61 -17.81 1.41
N TYR A 3 16.77 -16.82 1.10
CA TYR A 3 17.16 -15.43 0.91
C TYR A 3 16.27 -14.49 1.72
N VAL A 4 16.84 -13.40 2.27
CA VAL A 4 16.12 -12.36 2.99
C VAL A 4 16.10 -11.11 2.12
N ILE A 5 14.90 -10.65 1.73
CA ILE A 5 14.71 -9.47 0.89
C ILE A 5 15.30 -8.24 1.58
N LYS A 6 16.15 -7.50 0.87
CA LYS A 6 16.78 -6.27 1.33
C LYS A 6 16.16 -5.05 0.65
N SER A 7 16.42 -3.87 1.20
CA SER A 7 16.05 -2.61 0.55
C SER A 7 16.69 -2.53 -0.83
N GLY A 8 15.90 -2.23 -1.88
CA GLY A 8 16.37 -2.19 -3.26
C GLY A 8 16.18 -3.49 -4.04
N ASP A 9 15.74 -4.58 -3.38
CA ASP A 9 15.50 -5.84 -4.06
C ASP A 9 14.14 -5.89 -4.76
N THR A 10 14.16 -6.34 -6.00
CA THR A 10 12.96 -6.79 -6.73
C THR A 10 13.11 -8.29 -7.03
N LEU A 11 12.00 -9.01 -7.24
CA LEU A 11 12.11 -10.40 -7.67
C LEU A 11 12.90 -10.53 -8.99
N GLY A 12 12.85 -9.54 -9.88
CA GLY A 12 13.64 -9.51 -11.11
C GLY A 12 15.14 -9.34 -10.87
N VAL A 13 15.52 -8.40 -9.99
CA VAL A 13 16.92 -8.19 -9.60
C VAL A 13 17.48 -9.43 -8.88
N ILE A 14 16.70 -10.03 -7.99
CA ILE A 14 17.06 -11.28 -7.32
C ILE A 14 17.22 -12.40 -8.35
N ALA A 15 16.26 -12.57 -9.26
CA ALA A 15 16.31 -13.59 -10.30
C ALA A 15 17.59 -13.48 -11.16
N ALA A 16 17.90 -12.26 -11.62
CA ALA A 16 19.09 -11.99 -12.41
C ALA A 16 20.39 -12.30 -11.62
N ARG A 17 20.48 -11.86 -10.35
CA ARG A 17 21.66 -12.12 -9.50
C ARG A 17 21.89 -13.60 -9.22
N HIS A 18 20.82 -14.39 -9.18
CA HIS A 18 20.86 -15.81 -8.87
C HIS A 18 20.66 -16.72 -10.09
N ASN A 19 20.80 -16.16 -11.30
CA ASN A 19 20.67 -16.88 -12.58
C ASN A 19 19.42 -17.80 -12.63
N THR A 20 18.28 -17.23 -12.27
CA THR A 20 16.96 -17.88 -12.29
C THR A 20 15.92 -16.92 -12.89
N THR A 21 14.64 -17.27 -12.86
CA THR A 21 13.56 -16.42 -13.37
C THR A 21 12.60 -15.99 -12.26
N VAL A 22 11.91 -14.86 -12.45
CA VAL A 22 10.84 -14.43 -11.53
C VAL A 22 9.79 -15.53 -11.38
N SER A 23 9.44 -16.21 -12.47
CA SER A 23 8.49 -17.32 -12.47
C SER A 23 8.97 -18.50 -11.60
N ALA A 24 10.24 -18.89 -11.71
CA ALA A 24 10.81 -19.94 -10.87
C ALA A 24 10.83 -19.54 -9.38
N ILE A 25 11.18 -18.28 -9.07
CA ILE A 25 11.11 -17.77 -7.69
C ILE A 25 9.66 -17.81 -7.18
N MET A 26 8.68 -17.35 -7.98
CA MET A 26 7.27 -17.38 -7.57
C MET A 26 6.76 -18.82 -7.36
N ALA A 27 7.16 -19.77 -8.22
CA ALA A 27 6.81 -21.18 -8.07
C ALA A 27 7.38 -21.79 -6.77
N ALA A 28 8.61 -21.41 -6.40
CA ALA A 28 9.22 -21.81 -5.14
C ALA A 28 8.65 -21.10 -3.90
N ASN A 29 7.83 -20.05 -4.09
CA ASN A 29 7.24 -19.24 -3.02
C ASN A 29 5.74 -19.04 -3.25
N PRO A 30 4.90 -20.08 -3.12
CA PRO A 30 3.46 -20.00 -3.36
C PRO A 30 2.73 -18.99 -2.46
N GLN A 31 3.36 -18.55 -1.36
CA GLN A 31 2.87 -17.45 -0.52
C GLN A 31 2.94 -16.07 -1.19
N ILE A 32 3.77 -15.88 -2.23
CA ILE A 32 3.88 -14.64 -2.98
C ILE A 32 2.91 -14.69 -4.17
N ARG A 33 1.73 -14.08 -3.98
CA ARG A 33 0.71 -14.01 -5.04
C ARG A 33 0.98 -12.90 -6.05
N ASN A 34 1.57 -11.80 -5.60
CA ASN A 34 1.89 -10.65 -6.44
C ASN A 34 3.38 -10.31 -6.32
N PRO A 35 4.17 -10.37 -7.42
CA PRO A 35 5.60 -10.09 -7.39
C PRO A 35 5.93 -8.62 -7.06
N ASN A 36 4.97 -7.70 -7.20
CA ASN A 36 5.13 -6.30 -6.83
C ASN A 36 4.90 -6.04 -5.34
N VAL A 37 4.38 -7.02 -4.60
CA VAL A 37 4.06 -6.99 -3.17
C VAL A 37 5.04 -7.89 -2.42
N ILE A 38 6.26 -7.37 -2.24
CA ILE A 38 7.31 -7.99 -1.43
C ILE A 38 7.74 -7.02 -0.35
N SER A 39 8.10 -7.54 0.82
CA SER A 39 8.48 -6.73 1.98
C SER A 39 9.96 -6.88 2.31
N VAL A 40 10.62 -5.80 2.71
CA VAL A 40 11.99 -5.87 3.24
C VAL A 40 12.01 -6.70 4.53
N GLY A 41 12.93 -7.65 4.62
CA GLY A 41 13.01 -8.64 5.69
C GLY A 41 12.19 -9.91 5.45
N GLN A 42 11.38 -9.97 4.40
CA GLN A 42 10.66 -11.18 4.00
C GLN A 42 11.65 -12.27 3.58
N ARG A 43 11.46 -13.49 4.10
CA ARG A 43 12.24 -14.66 3.71
C ARG A 43 11.58 -15.32 2.49
N ILE A 44 12.39 -15.65 1.49
CA ILE A 44 11.96 -16.34 0.27
C ILE A 44 12.95 -17.45 -0.08
N THR A 45 12.47 -18.46 -0.80
CA THR A 45 13.27 -19.53 -1.37
C THR A 45 13.70 -19.14 -2.79
N ILE A 46 14.99 -19.13 -3.07
CA ILE A 46 15.52 -18.99 -4.43
C ILE A 46 15.86 -20.40 -4.94
N PRO A 47 15.22 -20.89 -6.01
CA PRO A 47 15.58 -22.16 -6.61
C PRO A 47 16.94 -22.04 -7.30
N GLU A 48 17.80 -23.04 -7.11
CA GLU A 48 19.04 -23.17 -7.91
C GLU A 48 18.63 -23.55 -9.34
N SER A 49 19.23 -22.85 -10.32
CA SER A 49 18.87 -22.78 -11.76
C SER A 49 17.79 -23.75 -12.27
N ALA A 50 16.66 -23.20 -12.72
CA ALA A 50 15.72 -23.93 -13.56
C ALA A 50 16.31 -24.09 -14.99
N PRO A 51 15.97 -25.17 -15.73
CA PRO A 51 16.49 -25.42 -17.08
C PRO A 51 16.19 -24.26 -18.04
N PRO A 52 16.93 -24.11 -19.15
CA PRO A 52 16.65 -23.08 -20.15
C PRO A 52 15.20 -23.19 -20.65
N PRO A 53 14.57 -22.07 -21.05
CA PRO A 53 13.18 -22.08 -21.47
C PRO A 53 13.05 -22.96 -22.71
N GLN A 54 12.44 -24.14 -22.57
CA GLN A 54 11.95 -24.88 -23.73
C GLN A 54 10.83 -24.05 -24.34
N GLY A 55 11.12 -23.44 -25.49
CA GLY A 55 10.07 -22.91 -26.36
C GLY A 55 9.09 -24.04 -26.67
N SER A 56 7.80 -23.76 -26.53
CA SER A 56 6.75 -24.63 -27.04
C SER A 56 5.94 -23.86 -28.07
N PRO A 57 5.70 -24.42 -29.27
CA PRO A 57 4.70 -23.91 -30.21
C PRO A 57 3.28 -24.24 -29.72
N GLY A 58 2.32 -23.46 -30.23
CA GLY A 58 0.94 -23.41 -29.79
C GLY A 58 0.14 -24.73 -29.84
N GLY A 59 -0.96 -24.72 -29.09
CA GLY A 59 -1.93 -25.80 -29.05
C GLY A 59 -3.13 -25.44 -28.17
N THR A 60 -4.17 -24.94 -28.83
CA THR A 60 -5.55 -24.72 -28.34
C THR A 60 -6.17 -25.95 -27.67
N GLY A 61 -7.00 -25.73 -26.63
CA GLY A 61 -7.89 -26.78 -26.11
C GLY A 61 -8.64 -26.40 -24.83
N SER A 62 -9.92 -26.05 -25.00
CA SER A 62 -10.92 -25.70 -23.99
C SER A 62 -11.38 -26.90 -23.13
N GLY A 63 -11.88 -26.65 -21.91
CA GLY A 63 -12.67 -27.62 -21.13
C GLY A 63 -12.80 -27.28 -19.64
N GLY A 64 -13.99 -26.86 -19.21
CA GLY A 64 -14.30 -26.38 -17.86
C GLY A 64 -14.53 -27.46 -16.80
N GLY A 65 -14.73 -27.02 -15.55
CA GLY A 65 -15.13 -27.91 -14.45
C GLY A 65 -14.86 -27.34 -13.06
N THR A 66 -15.92 -26.90 -12.39
CA THR A 66 -16.03 -26.30 -11.05
C THR A 66 -15.78 -27.24 -9.87
N SER A 67 -15.17 -26.72 -8.79
CA SER A 67 -15.52 -26.88 -7.36
C SER A 67 -14.36 -26.27 -6.54
N GLY A 68 -14.56 -25.35 -5.59
CA GLY A 68 -15.32 -25.52 -4.36
C GLY A 68 -14.33 -25.73 -3.21
N GLY A 69 -13.82 -24.64 -2.60
CA GLY A 69 -12.80 -24.73 -1.55
C GLY A 69 -12.50 -23.40 -0.87
N SER A 70 -13.34 -23.04 0.10
CA SER A 70 -13.11 -21.95 1.05
C SER A 70 -11.83 -22.20 1.86
N SER A 71 -10.89 -21.26 1.82
CA SER A 71 -9.85 -21.15 2.85
C SER A 71 -9.47 -19.68 3.03
N GLY A 72 -9.61 -19.22 4.28
CA GLY A 72 -9.36 -17.85 4.69
C GLY A 72 -7.94 -17.43 4.30
N GLY A 73 -7.83 -16.25 3.67
CA GLY A 73 -6.55 -15.65 3.33
C GLY A 73 -5.75 -15.39 4.58
N ALA A 74 -4.84 -16.32 4.89
CA ALA A 74 -3.81 -16.13 5.88
C ALA A 74 -3.04 -14.84 5.55
N ALA A 75 -2.91 -13.97 6.54
CA ALA A 75 -2.00 -12.84 6.48
C ALA A 75 -0.60 -13.37 6.07
N PRO A 76 0.17 -12.64 5.23
CA PRO A 76 1.52 -13.05 4.92
C PRO A 76 2.29 -13.12 6.23
N GLN A 77 2.82 -14.30 6.57
CA GLN A 77 3.66 -14.44 7.76
C GLN A 77 4.84 -13.47 7.61
N GLY A 78 4.89 -12.53 8.55
CA GLY A 78 5.78 -11.38 8.53
C GLY A 78 7.24 -11.80 8.47
N GLY A 79 8.02 -11.05 7.69
CA GLY A 79 9.47 -11.05 7.84
C GLY A 79 9.83 -10.78 9.30
N GLY A 80 10.92 -11.40 9.77
CA GLY A 80 11.40 -11.20 11.14
C GLY A 80 11.59 -9.71 11.46
N PRO A 81 11.59 -9.33 12.75
CA PRO A 81 11.72 -7.93 13.14
C PRO A 81 12.97 -7.32 12.49
N GLN A 82 12.80 -6.17 11.83
CA GLN A 82 13.95 -5.39 11.36
C GLN A 82 14.70 -4.88 12.61
N THR A 83 15.92 -5.37 12.83
CA THR A 83 16.68 -5.20 14.08
C THR A 83 17.68 -4.03 14.08
N GLY A 84 17.73 -3.20 13.03
CA GLY A 84 18.61 -2.02 12.96
C GLY A 84 17.95 -0.70 13.39
N PRO A 85 18.65 0.44 13.37
CA PRO A 85 18.05 1.77 13.54
C PRO A 85 16.92 1.98 12.54
N TRP A 86 15.77 2.52 12.98
CA TRP A 86 14.68 2.87 12.06
C TRP A 86 15.01 4.22 11.41
N THR A 87 15.11 4.22 10.09
CA THR A 87 15.34 5.42 9.28
C THR A 87 14.24 5.59 8.23
N LEU A 88 14.05 6.83 7.77
CA LEU A 88 13.24 7.15 6.60
C LEU A 88 14.17 7.35 5.40
N PRO A 89 14.14 6.48 4.37
CA PRO A 89 15.00 6.61 3.20
C PRO A 89 14.85 7.94 2.45
N GLU A 90 15.91 8.38 1.78
CA GLU A 90 15.91 9.52 0.86
C GLU A 90 15.15 9.24 -0.44
N SER A 91 15.08 7.98 -0.86
CA SER A 91 14.40 7.52 -2.05
C SER A 91 13.96 6.06 -1.90
N GLY A 92 13.06 5.62 -2.78
CA GLY A 92 12.55 4.25 -2.81
C GLY A 92 12.58 3.66 -4.22
N GLU A 93 12.28 2.36 -4.28
CA GLU A 93 12.14 1.64 -5.55
C GLU A 93 10.95 2.14 -6.37
N ALA A 94 9.92 2.68 -5.71
CA ALA A 94 8.84 3.43 -6.35
C ALA A 94 8.18 2.75 -7.57
N ARG A 95 8.01 1.42 -7.53
CA ARG A 95 7.39 0.70 -8.66
C ARG A 95 5.94 1.13 -8.84
N ARG A 96 5.54 1.33 -10.09
CA ARG A 96 4.18 1.75 -10.47
C ARG A 96 3.20 0.58 -10.45
N LEU A 97 1.92 0.87 -10.22
CA LEU A 97 0.87 -0.11 -10.45
C LEU A 97 0.85 -0.54 -11.91
N VAL A 98 0.60 -1.82 -12.12
CA VAL A 98 0.32 -2.42 -13.44
C VAL A 98 -1.09 -3.01 -13.45
N ALA A 99 -1.62 -3.30 -14.64
CA ALA A 99 -2.98 -3.81 -14.81
C ALA A 99 -3.26 -5.06 -13.94
N SER A 100 -2.29 -5.96 -13.80
CA SER A 100 -2.43 -7.17 -12.98
C SER A 100 -2.61 -6.89 -11.49
N ASP A 101 -2.09 -5.77 -10.97
CA ASP A 101 -2.28 -5.39 -9.57
C ASP A 101 -3.75 -5.08 -9.27
N PHE A 102 -4.47 -4.47 -10.23
CA PHE A 102 -5.90 -4.20 -10.09
C PHE A 102 -6.74 -5.48 -10.15
N VAL A 103 -6.38 -6.42 -11.02
CA VAL A 103 -7.05 -7.73 -11.11
C VAL A 103 -6.85 -8.53 -9.82
N GLU A 104 -5.63 -8.54 -9.29
CA GLU A 104 -5.32 -9.18 -7.99
C GLU A 104 -6.12 -8.54 -6.85
N ALA A 105 -6.14 -7.20 -6.77
CA ALA A 105 -6.89 -6.46 -5.78
C ALA A 105 -8.40 -6.77 -5.84
N ALA A 106 -8.96 -6.81 -7.05
CA ALA A 106 -10.36 -7.12 -7.30
C ALA A 106 -10.71 -8.54 -6.82
N ARG A 107 -9.87 -9.53 -7.17
CA ARG A 107 -10.02 -10.91 -6.67
C ARG A 107 -9.94 -10.98 -5.15
N GLN A 108 -9.03 -10.23 -4.55
CA GLN A 108 -8.82 -10.18 -3.10
C GLN A 108 -9.98 -9.56 -2.32
N LEU A 109 -10.71 -8.63 -2.94
CA LEU A 109 -11.92 -8.04 -2.38
C LEU A 109 -13.19 -8.74 -2.84
N ASP A 110 -13.10 -9.67 -3.79
CA ASP A 110 -14.23 -10.28 -4.49
C ASP A 110 -15.17 -9.18 -5.01
N CYS A 111 -14.61 -8.27 -5.81
CA CYS A 111 -15.33 -7.19 -6.48
C CYS A 111 -14.84 -7.03 -7.93
N GLU A 112 -15.48 -6.15 -8.70
CA GLU A 112 -15.08 -5.90 -10.07
C GLU A 112 -13.77 -5.10 -10.15
N THR A 113 -12.91 -5.44 -11.11
CA THR A 113 -11.67 -4.69 -11.41
C THR A 113 -11.97 -3.21 -11.70
N ALA A 114 -13.07 -2.93 -12.39
CA ALA A 114 -13.53 -1.57 -12.66
C ALA A 114 -13.79 -0.77 -11.37
N ALA A 115 -14.29 -1.41 -10.31
CA ALA A 115 -14.56 -0.74 -9.03
C ALA A 115 -13.25 -0.36 -8.31
N VAL A 116 -12.26 -1.24 -8.30
CA VAL A 116 -10.94 -0.93 -7.73
C VAL A 116 -10.24 0.19 -8.52
N ARG A 117 -10.29 0.13 -9.86
CA ARG A 117 -9.73 1.18 -10.73
C ARG A 117 -10.43 2.53 -10.52
N ALA A 118 -11.74 2.53 -10.34
CA ALA A 118 -12.51 3.75 -10.07
C ALA A 118 -12.04 4.45 -8.79
N VAL A 119 -11.91 3.70 -7.68
CA VAL A 119 -11.43 4.28 -6.42
C VAL A 119 -9.99 4.76 -6.57
N ALA A 120 -9.10 3.96 -7.15
CA ALA A 120 -7.71 4.35 -7.35
C ALA A 120 -7.55 5.63 -8.18
N GLU A 121 -8.35 5.81 -9.24
CA GLU A 121 -8.36 7.03 -10.03
C GLU A 121 -8.80 8.23 -9.19
N VAL A 122 -9.91 8.11 -8.44
CA VAL A 122 -10.45 9.22 -7.66
C VAL A 122 -9.53 9.62 -6.51
N GLU A 123 -8.97 8.65 -5.78
CA GLU A 123 -8.08 8.91 -4.65
C GLU A 123 -6.74 9.52 -5.09
N SER A 124 -6.23 9.11 -6.24
CA SER A 124 -4.93 9.61 -6.74
C SER A 124 -5.06 10.80 -7.68
N GLY A 125 -6.25 11.06 -8.21
CA GLY A 125 -6.45 11.90 -9.39
C GLY A 125 -5.71 11.37 -10.63
N GLY A 126 -5.58 10.03 -10.74
CA GLY A 126 -4.78 9.34 -11.76
C GLY A 126 -3.26 9.52 -11.63
N ARG A 127 -2.78 10.13 -10.55
CA ARG A 127 -1.36 10.46 -10.36
C ARG A 127 -0.63 9.37 -9.59
N THR A 128 0.69 9.41 -9.66
CA THR A 128 1.52 8.52 -8.86
C THR A 128 1.41 8.76 -7.37
N GLY A 129 1.54 7.69 -6.59
CA GLY A 129 1.74 7.71 -5.14
C GLY A 129 3.15 8.12 -4.71
N PHE A 130 4.07 8.39 -5.63
CA PHE A 130 5.44 8.79 -5.33
C PHE A 130 5.73 10.25 -5.71
N ASP A 131 6.63 10.91 -4.98
CA ASP A 131 7.14 12.24 -5.32
C ASP A 131 8.30 12.18 -6.32
N ALA A 132 8.86 13.34 -6.68
CA ALA A 132 9.99 13.44 -7.62
C ALA A 132 11.26 12.73 -7.13
N ASN A 133 11.40 12.54 -5.81
CA ASN A 133 12.52 11.84 -5.18
C ASN A 133 12.24 10.35 -4.99
N ARG A 134 11.16 9.81 -5.60
CA ARG A 134 10.75 8.41 -5.47
C ARG A 134 10.38 8.02 -4.03
N ARG A 135 9.97 8.98 -3.21
CA ARG A 135 9.45 8.73 -1.86
C ARG A 135 7.92 8.68 -1.91
N PRO A 136 7.24 7.92 -1.05
CA PRO A 136 5.77 7.95 -1.03
C PRO A 136 5.28 9.38 -0.75
N LYS A 137 4.22 9.81 -1.42
CA LYS A 137 3.55 11.06 -1.07
C LYS A 137 2.94 10.91 0.31
N ILE A 138 3.16 11.88 1.17
CA ILE A 138 2.66 11.88 2.54
C ILE A 138 1.99 13.21 2.86
N LEU A 139 1.06 13.17 3.81
CA LEU A 139 0.56 14.36 4.49
C LEU A 139 0.66 14.13 6.00
N PHE A 140 1.38 15.00 6.70
CA PHE A 140 1.57 14.89 8.15
C PHE A 140 0.47 15.64 8.90
N GLU A 141 -0.16 14.96 9.86
CA GLU A 141 -1.26 15.48 10.65
C GLU A 141 -0.79 15.84 12.06
N ILE A 142 -0.52 17.13 12.28
CA ILE A 142 0.04 17.64 13.56
C ILE A 142 -0.83 17.30 14.78
N HIS A 143 -2.14 17.20 14.58
CA HIS A 143 -3.09 16.88 15.64
C HIS A 143 -3.08 15.39 15.99
N LEU A 144 -2.77 14.53 15.02
CA LEU A 144 -2.56 13.11 15.26
C LEU A 144 -1.22 12.88 15.95
N PHE A 145 -0.17 13.61 15.59
CA PHE A 145 1.11 13.53 16.29
C PHE A 145 1.00 13.96 17.74
N ARG A 146 0.28 15.05 17.99
CA ARG A 146 -0.12 15.46 19.34
C ARG A 146 -0.80 14.32 20.11
N ASN A 147 -1.78 13.66 19.51
CA ASN A 147 -2.50 12.57 20.18
C ASN A 147 -1.60 11.35 20.41
N ASN A 148 -0.86 10.91 19.40
CA ASN A 148 0.01 9.74 19.45
C ASN A 148 1.20 9.91 20.41
N THR A 149 1.62 11.15 20.69
CA THR A 149 2.68 11.46 21.66
C THR A 149 2.14 11.85 23.03
N ASN A 150 0.83 11.71 23.26
CA ASN A 150 0.16 12.15 24.49
C ASN A 150 0.52 13.60 24.85
N ARG A 151 0.56 14.47 23.84
CA ARG A 151 0.82 15.92 23.95
C ARG A 151 2.21 16.29 24.47
N ARG A 152 3.15 15.35 24.51
CA ARG A 152 4.53 15.56 25.02
C ARG A 152 5.23 16.75 24.37
N TYR A 153 4.93 17.04 23.10
CA TYR A 153 5.60 18.07 22.31
C TYR A 153 4.79 19.35 22.10
N ASP A 154 3.62 19.52 22.75
CA ASP A 154 2.76 20.72 22.59
C ASP A 154 3.55 22.02 22.85
N ARG A 155 4.45 22.04 23.84
CA ARG A 155 5.24 23.23 24.21
C ARG A 155 6.54 23.37 23.42
N SER A 156 7.26 22.27 23.21
CA SER A 156 8.60 22.31 22.59
C SER A 156 8.56 22.36 21.06
N HIS A 157 7.52 21.76 20.44
CA HIS A 157 7.35 21.70 18.99
C HIS A 157 5.90 21.97 18.60
N PRO A 158 5.34 23.16 18.90
CA PRO A 158 3.95 23.49 18.62
C PRO A 158 3.62 23.43 17.11
N HIS A 159 4.62 23.58 16.23
CA HIS A 159 4.44 23.41 14.78
C HIS A 159 4.29 21.95 14.33
N LEU A 160 4.61 20.97 15.18
CA LEU A 160 4.41 19.54 14.94
C LEU A 160 3.30 18.95 15.81
N SER A 161 2.98 19.59 16.95
CA SER A 161 2.01 19.13 17.94
C SER A 161 1.03 20.24 18.30
N ALA A 162 -0.13 20.27 17.67
CA ALA A 162 -1.20 21.23 17.99
C ALA A 162 -2.59 20.63 17.72
N PRO A 163 -3.66 21.11 18.39
CA PRO A 163 -5.02 20.62 18.14
C PRO A 163 -5.47 20.91 16.70
N TYR A 164 -6.49 20.16 16.23
CA TYR A 164 -7.02 20.31 14.87
C TYR A 164 -7.45 21.74 14.57
N SER A 165 -8.04 22.46 15.53
CA SER A 165 -8.48 23.86 15.37
C SER A 165 -7.33 24.87 15.23
N SER A 166 -6.08 24.48 15.53
CA SER A 166 -4.94 25.40 15.52
C SER A 166 -4.61 25.90 14.11
N PRO A 167 -4.31 27.21 13.93
CA PRO A 167 -3.81 27.73 12.66
C PRO A 167 -2.49 27.09 12.23
N LEU A 168 -1.70 26.55 13.17
CA LEU A 168 -0.46 25.83 12.90
C LEU A 168 -0.66 24.62 11.99
N ARG A 169 -1.87 24.02 11.99
CA ARG A 169 -2.23 22.91 11.08
C ARG A 169 -2.08 23.32 9.62
N ARG A 170 -2.64 24.49 9.27
CA ARG A 170 -2.57 25.03 7.91
C ARG A 170 -1.15 25.42 7.53
N GLN A 171 -0.34 25.88 8.50
CA GLN A 171 1.06 26.20 8.26
C GLN A 171 1.88 24.93 7.97
N SER A 172 1.63 23.84 8.71
CA SER A 172 2.27 22.54 8.47
C SER A 172 2.01 22.04 7.04
N TYR A 173 0.76 22.08 6.57
CA TYR A 173 0.40 21.60 5.23
C TYR A 173 1.05 22.36 4.07
N ARG A 174 1.51 23.60 4.29
CA ARG A 174 2.18 24.42 3.27
C ARG A 174 3.67 24.12 3.13
N LYS A 175 4.25 23.36 4.07
CA LYS A 175 5.66 22.95 4.04
C LYS A 175 5.85 21.70 3.17
N ASP A 176 7.10 21.43 2.80
CA ASP A 176 7.48 20.09 2.36
C ASP A 176 7.20 19.08 3.48
N GLN A 177 6.27 18.17 3.23
CA GLN A 177 5.82 17.19 4.21
C GLN A 177 6.93 16.22 4.62
N TRP A 178 7.94 16.01 3.76
CA TRP A 178 9.09 15.19 4.11
C TRP A 178 10.02 15.86 5.13
N VAL A 179 10.13 17.19 5.10
CA VAL A 179 10.83 17.95 6.14
C VAL A 179 10.07 17.82 7.46
N VAL A 180 8.75 18.01 7.43
CA VAL A 180 7.88 17.94 8.62
C VAL A 180 7.94 16.56 9.29
N ILE A 181 7.73 15.48 8.52
CA ILE A 181 7.73 14.14 9.11
C ILE A 181 9.09 13.75 9.66
N ARG A 182 10.20 14.18 9.03
CA ARG A 182 11.55 13.85 9.52
C ARG A 182 11.86 14.52 10.85
N GLU A 183 11.43 15.75 11.02
CA GLU A 183 11.53 16.45 12.30
C GLU A 183 10.72 15.72 13.39
N ALA A 184 9.46 15.35 13.09
CA ALA A 184 8.63 14.58 14.01
C ALA A 184 9.22 13.18 14.29
N PHE A 185 9.78 12.52 13.29
CA PHE A 185 10.38 11.20 13.39
C PHE A 185 11.65 11.20 14.25
N ALA A 186 12.42 12.28 14.25
CA ALA A 186 13.56 12.45 15.14
C ALA A 186 13.14 12.52 16.62
N LEU A 187 11.91 12.95 16.91
CA LEU A 187 11.35 13.02 18.26
C LEU A 187 10.72 11.70 18.69
N ASP A 188 9.87 11.12 17.83
CA ASP A 188 9.16 9.87 18.09
C ASP A 188 8.84 9.16 16.75
N PRO A 189 9.67 8.18 16.33
CA PRO A 189 9.53 7.50 15.03
C PRO A 189 8.16 6.88 14.79
N GLU A 190 7.63 6.17 15.79
CA GLU A 190 6.37 5.45 15.64
C GLU A 190 5.19 6.42 15.61
N ALA A 191 5.15 7.41 16.50
CA ALA A 191 4.12 8.43 16.47
C ALA A 191 4.16 9.24 15.18
N ALA A 192 5.34 9.58 14.65
CA ALA A 192 5.48 10.32 13.40
C ALA A 192 4.86 9.56 12.22
N VAL A 193 5.20 8.26 12.07
CA VAL A 193 4.64 7.44 10.98
C VAL A 193 3.15 7.21 11.14
N LYS A 194 2.66 6.98 12.37
CA LYS A 194 1.22 6.84 12.65
C LYS A 194 0.42 8.11 12.35
N SER A 195 1.08 9.27 12.35
CA SER A 195 0.46 10.58 12.18
C SER A 195 0.53 11.11 10.75
N ALA A 196 0.94 10.30 9.78
CA ALA A 196 0.94 10.68 8.37
C ALA A 196 0.11 9.70 7.53
N SER A 197 -0.55 10.23 6.50
CA SER A 197 -1.11 9.43 5.40
C SER A 197 -0.01 9.08 4.41
N TRP A 198 -0.10 7.91 3.76
CA TRP A 198 0.97 7.39 2.90
C TRP A 198 0.47 6.96 1.52
N GLY A 199 1.25 7.35 0.51
CA GLY A 199 1.18 6.83 -0.85
C GLY A 199 -0.08 7.24 -1.63
N MET A 200 -0.34 6.49 -2.69
CA MET A 200 -1.40 6.74 -3.67
C MET A 200 -2.81 6.84 -3.06
N PHE A 201 -3.09 6.06 -2.02
CA PHE A 201 -4.40 5.94 -1.40
C PHE A 201 -4.53 6.71 -0.08
N GLN A 202 -3.47 7.41 0.33
CA GLN A 202 -3.44 8.23 1.55
C GLN A 202 -3.90 7.49 2.81
N VAL A 203 -3.56 6.20 2.94
CA VAL A 203 -3.88 5.42 4.15
C VAL A 203 -3.02 5.91 5.31
N LEU A 204 -3.67 6.29 6.42
CA LEU A 204 -3.02 6.77 7.63
C LEU A 204 -2.19 5.65 8.29
N GLY A 205 -0.94 5.95 8.68
CA GLY A 205 -0.02 4.96 9.24
C GLY A 205 -0.48 4.32 10.56
N SER A 206 -1.41 4.96 11.29
CA SER A 206 -2.07 4.35 12.45
C SER A 206 -2.85 3.08 12.11
N ASN A 207 -3.26 2.90 10.85
CA ASN A 207 -3.96 1.71 10.37
C ASN A 207 -3.01 0.56 9.97
N ALA A 208 -1.69 0.72 10.09
CA ALA A 208 -0.72 -0.28 9.64
C ALA A 208 -1.04 -1.70 10.14
N LEU A 209 -1.30 -1.84 11.45
CA LEU A 209 -1.58 -3.14 12.06
C LEU A 209 -2.93 -3.71 11.58
N SER A 210 -3.99 -2.90 11.57
CA SER A 210 -5.31 -3.31 11.09
C SER A 210 -5.31 -3.66 9.59
N CYS A 211 -4.39 -3.10 8.82
CA CYS A 211 -4.21 -3.42 7.40
C CYS A 211 -3.30 -4.66 7.17
N GLY A 212 -2.82 -5.30 8.24
CA GLY A 212 -2.11 -6.57 8.18
C GLY A 212 -0.58 -6.46 8.12
N TRP A 213 0.01 -5.35 8.53
CA TRP A 213 1.44 -5.28 8.83
C TRP A 213 1.72 -5.70 10.27
N SER A 214 2.87 -6.33 10.53
CA SER A 214 3.25 -6.71 11.89
C SER A 214 3.78 -5.51 12.70
N THR A 215 4.34 -4.50 12.02
CA THR A 215 4.86 -3.28 12.67
C THR A 215 4.61 -2.06 11.79
N VAL A 216 4.50 -0.89 12.43
CA VAL A 216 4.41 0.42 11.74
C VAL A 216 5.69 0.70 10.93
N ARG A 217 6.84 0.22 11.41
CA ARG A 217 8.12 0.27 10.70
C ARG A 217 8.09 -0.48 9.38
N GLN A 218 7.55 -1.71 9.38
CA GLN A 218 7.44 -2.49 8.15
C GLN A 218 6.48 -1.81 7.17
N PHE A 219 5.37 -1.26 7.68
CA PHE A 219 4.44 -0.49 6.86
C PHE A 219 5.14 0.68 6.15
N SER A 220 5.86 1.54 6.88
CA SER A 220 6.52 2.69 6.23
C SER A 220 7.61 2.24 5.26
N ALA A 221 8.39 1.20 5.56
CA ALA A 221 9.37 0.65 4.63
C ALA A 221 8.71 0.15 3.33
N ASP A 222 7.61 -0.59 3.44
CA ASP A 222 6.87 -1.12 2.29
C ASP A 222 6.26 -0.03 1.42
N MET A 223 5.92 1.14 1.98
CA MET A 223 5.41 2.28 1.20
C MET A 223 6.46 2.86 0.23
N TYR A 224 7.77 2.61 0.41
CA TYR A 224 8.81 3.01 -0.54
C TYR A 224 8.97 2.04 -1.72
N VAL A 225 8.41 0.83 -1.61
CA VAL A 225 8.68 -0.27 -2.54
C VAL A 225 7.85 -0.13 -3.82
N SER A 226 6.52 -0.03 -3.69
CA SER A 226 5.62 0.00 -4.85
C SER A 226 4.25 0.60 -4.56
N GLU A 227 3.58 1.12 -5.58
CA GLU A 227 2.17 1.48 -5.50
C GLU A 227 1.28 0.24 -5.28
N ALA A 228 1.76 -0.98 -5.59
CA ALA A 228 1.08 -2.22 -5.20
C ALA A 228 1.07 -2.42 -3.68
N GLN A 229 2.10 -1.95 -2.95
CA GLN A 229 2.08 -1.88 -1.49
C GLN A 229 1.12 -0.79 -0.99
N HIS A 230 1.01 0.34 -1.69
CA HIS A 230 -0.03 1.35 -1.38
C HIS A 230 -1.44 0.76 -1.57
N MET A 231 -1.65 -0.01 -2.66
CA MET A 231 -2.89 -0.75 -2.92
C MET A 231 -3.15 -1.76 -1.82
N ARG A 232 -2.15 -2.54 -1.37
CA ARG A 232 -2.29 -3.46 -0.23
C ARG A 232 -2.80 -2.73 1.02
N ALA A 233 -2.32 -1.51 1.29
CA ALA A 233 -2.78 -0.71 2.41
C ALA A 233 -4.26 -0.33 2.27
N PHE A 234 -4.66 0.08 1.07
CA PHE A 234 -6.04 0.34 0.72
C PHE A 234 -6.94 -0.88 0.92
N LEU A 235 -6.55 -2.07 0.41
CA LEU A 235 -7.32 -3.30 0.59
C LEU A 235 -7.47 -3.67 2.06
N GLY A 236 -6.40 -3.55 2.84
CA GLY A 236 -6.42 -3.77 4.29
C GLY A 236 -7.38 -2.82 4.99
N PHE A 237 -7.33 -1.53 4.63
CA PHE A 237 -8.21 -0.52 5.20
C PHE A 237 -9.68 -0.78 4.89
N CYS A 238 -9.99 -1.15 3.63
CA CYS A 238 -11.36 -1.49 3.23
C CYS A 238 -11.92 -2.69 4.00
N ARG A 239 -11.09 -3.71 4.27
CA ARG A 239 -11.50 -4.87 5.08
C ARG A 239 -11.73 -4.47 6.54
N ALA A 240 -10.75 -3.80 7.15
CA ALA A 240 -10.82 -3.39 8.56
C ALA A 240 -12.03 -2.49 8.87
N ASN A 241 -12.48 -1.68 7.89
CA ASN A 241 -13.57 -0.73 8.05
C ASN A 241 -14.89 -1.18 7.39
N ASN A 242 -15.02 -2.46 7.02
CA ASN A 242 -16.23 -3.03 6.41
C ASN A 242 -16.69 -2.31 5.12
N LEU A 243 -15.76 -1.74 4.36
CA LEU A 243 -16.05 -0.98 3.14
C LEU A 243 -16.21 -1.88 1.91
N VAL A 244 -15.70 -3.11 1.96
CA VAL A 244 -15.72 -4.06 0.82
C VAL A 244 -17.14 -4.28 0.29
N ARG A 245 -18.13 -4.43 1.18
CA ARG A 245 -19.54 -4.60 0.78
C ARG A 245 -20.06 -3.44 -0.08
N HIS A 246 -19.59 -2.22 0.18
CA HIS A 246 -20.01 -1.04 -0.57
C HIS A 246 -19.38 -1.01 -1.97
N LEU A 247 -18.14 -1.49 -2.12
CA LEU A 247 -17.53 -1.69 -3.44
C LEU A 247 -18.26 -2.76 -4.25
N ARG A 248 -18.58 -3.91 -3.64
CA ARG A 248 -19.31 -5.00 -4.31
C ARG A 248 -20.68 -4.56 -4.83
N ASN A 249 -21.38 -3.79 -4.01
CA ASN A 249 -22.73 -3.30 -4.31
C ASN A 249 -22.73 -1.93 -5.01
N LYS A 250 -21.57 -1.35 -5.33
CA LYS A 250 -21.43 -0.03 -5.97
C LYS A 250 -22.19 1.07 -5.21
N ASN A 251 -22.23 0.96 -3.89
CA ASN A 251 -22.77 2.00 -3.02
C ASN A 251 -21.67 3.04 -2.76
N TRP A 252 -21.44 3.90 -3.76
CA TRP A 252 -20.35 4.89 -3.75
C TRP A 252 -20.49 5.92 -2.63
N ALA A 253 -21.70 6.34 -2.30
CA ALA A 253 -21.96 7.25 -1.19
C ALA A 253 -21.53 6.65 0.16
N ALA A 254 -21.95 5.42 0.46
CA ALA A 254 -21.55 4.76 1.71
C ALA A 254 -20.05 4.43 1.73
N PHE A 255 -19.48 4.04 0.58
CA PHE A 255 -18.04 3.83 0.46
C PHE A 255 -17.26 5.12 0.74
N ALA A 256 -17.58 6.22 0.03
CA ALA A 256 -16.91 7.51 0.17
C ALA A 256 -17.07 8.08 1.59
N ARG A 257 -18.25 7.92 2.22
CA ARG A 257 -18.44 8.32 3.63
C ARG A 257 -17.51 7.56 4.57
N GLY A 258 -17.34 6.25 4.36
CA GLY A 258 -16.48 5.42 5.18
C GLY A 258 -14.99 5.61 4.92
N TYR A 259 -14.62 5.98 3.68
CA TYR A 259 -13.24 6.14 3.27
C TYR A 259 -12.72 7.58 3.44
N ASN A 260 -13.45 8.57 2.93
CA ASN A 260 -13.08 9.99 2.93
C ASN A 260 -13.69 10.77 4.10
N GLY A 261 -14.61 10.17 4.86
CA GLY A 261 -15.25 10.77 6.04
C GLY A 261 -16.61 11.41 5.75
N PRO A 262 -17.26 12.00 6.77
CA PRO A 262 -18.64 12.49 6.67
C PRO A 262 -18.83 13.62 5.65
N ASP A 263 -17.77 14.39 5.36
CA ASP A 263 -17.77 15.53 4.42
C ASP A 263 -17.41 15.13 2.98
N TYR A 264 -17.49 13.84 2.64
CA TYR A 264 -17.11 13.34 1.30
C TYR A 264 -17.88 14.03 0.16
N ALA A 265 -19.14 14.41 0.40
CA ALA A 265 -20.02 14.99 -0.61
C ALA A 265 -19.54 16.37 -1.08
N SER A 266 -18.90 17.16 -0.21
CA SER A 266 -18.34 18.48 -0.55
C SER A 266 -17.26 18.40 -1.63
N ASN A 267 -16.63 17.23 -1.79
CA ASN A 267 -15.65 16.96 -2.83
C ASN A 267 -16.17 16.03 -3.93
N ALA A 268 -17.47 15.69 -3.90
CA ALA A 268 -18.15 14.84 -4.88
C ALA A 268 -17.45 13.47 -5.08
N TYR A 269 -16.88 12.90 -4.01
CA TYR A 269 -16.12 11.64 -4.09
C TYR A 269 -16.98 10.49 -4.66
N ASP A 270 -18.22 10.40 -4.22
CA ASP A 270 -19.17 9.37 -4.65
C ASP A 270 -19.50 9.43 -6.14
N THR A 271 -19.86 10.61 -6.65
CA THR A 271 -20.20 10.79 -8.07
C THR A 271 -18.97 10.58 -8.95
N LYS A 272 -17.80 11.08 -8.53
CA LYS A 272 -16.53 10.83 -9.23
C LYS A 272 -16.20 9.34 -9.31
N MET A 273 -16.40 8.58 -8.24
CA MET A 273 -16.19 7.13 -8.24
C MET A 273 -17.20 6.42 -9.14
N ALA A 274 -18.48 6.81 -9.08
CA ALA A 274 -19.51 6.26 -9.95
C ALA A 274 -19.19 6.50 -11.44
N ASP A 275 -18.71 7.69 -11.79
CA ASP A 275 -18.38 8.07 -13.15
C ASP A 275 -17.13 7.32 -13.64
N ALA A 276 -16.09 7.24 -12.81
CA ALA A 276 -14.88 6.46 -13.10
C ALA A 276 -15.19 4.98 -13.30
N TYR A 277 -16.05 4.41 -12.45
CA TYR A 277 -16.51 3.03 -12.61
C TYR A 277 -17.19 2.79 -13.96
N ARG A 278 -18.10 3.68 -14.37
CA ARG A 278 -18.77 3.54 -15.68
C ARG A 278 -17.77 3.58 -16.84
N ARG A 279 -16.73 4.42 -16.77
CA ARG A 279 -15.66 4.45 -17.78
C ARG A 279 -14.90 3.13 -17.84
N TYR A 280 -14.48 2.58 -16.70
CA TYR A 280 -13.70 1.35 -16.65
C TYR A 280 -14.49 0.08 -16.94
N ARG A 281 -15.80 0.07 -16.70
CA ARG A 281 -16.66 -1.07 -17.02
C ARG A 281 -16.84 -1.26 -18.52
N ASN A 282 -16.69 -0.19 -19.30
CA ASN A 282 -16.90 -0.18 -20.75
C ASN A 282 -15.59 -0.34 -21.55
N GLN A 283 -14.46 -0.60 -20.88
CA GLN A 283 -13.15 -0.88 -21.46
C GLN A 283 -12.86 -2.38 -21.38
#